data_AF-A0AB34IX96-F1
#
_entry.id   AF-A0AB34IX96-F1
#
_cell.length_a   1.000
_cell.length_b   1.000
_cell.length_c   1.000
_cell.angle_alpha   90.00
_cell.angle_beta   90.00
_cell.angle_gamma   90.00
#
_symmetry.space_group_name_H-M   'P 1'
#
loop_
_entity.id
_entity.type
_entity.pdbx_description
1 polymer ?
#
loop_
_entity_poly.entity_id
_entity_poly.type
_entity_poly.pdbx_seq_one_letter_code
_entity_poly.pdbx_strand_id
1 'polypeptide(L)'
;MALPAALSLPSLTLPAFALPSLALPSLSLLHAPTHASTLRAPPPRLSAAAAALSAASPAGAAFHQEVLDWLEGEGLQWTDAAHLPPAHTHTDRPVLLVGALSSSPTVALHLLHTPRAPSDVLPPHATAAFADAWEEEPRGRTPLPLVHLWEDEWRQRAQIVRSRLLAMTGRSRRLFARRLKVRRVDAATLEAFLLKHHLWGPTKARFRYGLFETLDSGEDLVAVASFSSRRHVHRAGVRFRSHELIRYCSRRGVTVVGGISKLIAAFTRELEPDDIITVVDRNWGAGDGWGSFGFEQVQRMPPSTFFVGSSGERCHVYGSGRNPYRRQLPSELVDDFARVHNLNRPISEEDLGELTSYLQACLTQAEHAFFPVHDAGAKRLLLLLSTNATQDYSMAQLTAESDSTRSTAQQMWLDSNPSYPERYYLELVPIKVDL
;
A
#
# COMPACT_ATOMS: atom_id res chain seq x y z
N MET A 1 3.76 18.68 -60.85
CA MET A 1 2.54 19.45 -60.51
C MET A 1 2.45 19.46 -58.98
N ALA A 2 3.18 20.35 -58.33
CA ALA A 2 2.79 21.71 -57.91
C ALA A 2 1.94 21.71 -56.62
N LEU A 3 2.61 22.03 -55.51
CA LEU A 3 2.04 22.38 -54.19
C LEU A 3 1.16 23.64 -54.27
N PRO A 4 0.18 23.82 -53.37
CA PRO A 4 -0.42 25.12 -53.12
C PRO A 4 0.17 25.80 -51.87
N ALA A 5 0.79 26.95 -52.16
CA ALA A 5 0.89 28.23 -51.46
C ALA A 5 0.55 28.36 -49.96
N ALA A 6 1.53 28.93 -49.25
CA ALA A 6 1.44 29.57 -47.94
C ALA A 6 0.57 30.85 -47.98
N LEU A 7 -0.22 31.06 -46.93
CA LEU A 7 -0.92 32.33 -46.66
C LEU A 7 -0.24 33.08 -45.53
N SER A 8 0.09 34.34 -45.80
CA SER A 8 0.80 35.30 -44.96
C SER A 8 -0.08 35.89 -43.85
N LEU A 9 0.49 36.00 -42.65
CA LEU A 9 -0.05 36.78 -41.53
C LEU A 9 0.07 38.29 -41.79
N PRO A 10 -0.93 39.11 -41.42
CA PRO A 10 -0.78 40.56 -41.38
C PRO A 10 -0.14 41.02 -40.06
N SER A 11 0.84 41.91 -40.20
CA SER A 11 1.55 42.64 -39.16
C SER A 11 0.64 43.68 -38.47
N LEU A 12 0.41 43.52 -37.17
CA LEU A 12 -0.24 44.53 -36.33
C LEU A 12 0.83 45.39 -35.65
N THR A 13 0.94 46.63 -36.11
CA THR A 13 1.68 47.73 -35.48
C THR A 13 0.87 48.30 -34.31
N LEU A 14 1.40 48.23 -33.10
CA LEU A 14 0.84 48.92 -31.93
C LEU A 14 1.38 50.36 -31.85
N PRO A 15 0.55 51.37 -31.56
CA PRO A 15 1.01 52.74 -31.37
C PRO A 15 1.62 52.92 -29.97
N ALA A 16 2.73 53.64 -29.90
CA ALA A 16 3.35 54.08 -28.67
C ALA A 16 2.47 55.15 -27.98
N PHE A 17 1.95 54.84 -26.80
CA PHE A 17 1.30 55.81 -25.92
C PHE A 17 2.25 56.20 -24.79
N ALA A 18 2.56 57.50 -24.73
CA ALA A 18 3.31 58.13 -23.66
C ALA A 18 2.50 58.18 -22.37
N LEU A 19 3.09 57.74 -21.26
CA LEU A 19 2.54 57.88 -19.91
C LEU A 19 2.88 59.28 -19.35
N PRO A 20 1.92 60.03 -18.81
CA PRO A 20 2.22 61.24 -18.07
C PRO A 20 2.70 60.92 -16.66
N SER A 21 3.78 61.58 -16.27
CA SER A 21 4.31 61.65 -14.90
C SER A 21 3.28 62.28 -13.97
N LEU A 22 2.86 61.55 -12.94
CA LEU A 22 2.08 62.10 -11.82
C LEU A 22 2.77 61.76 -10.51
N ALA A 23 3.08 62.83 -9.78
CA ALA A 23 3.77 62.85 -8.50
C ALA A 23 2.97 62.12 -7.40
N LEU A 24 3.69 61.35 -6.59
CA LEU A 24 3.20 60.72 -5.36
C LEU A 24 3.00 61.78 -4.27
N PRO A 25 1.84 61.83 -3.58
CA PRO A 25 1.77 62.36 -2.23
C PRO A 25 2.10 61.25 -1.22
N SER A 26 2.96 61.60 -0.28
CA SER A 26 3.32 60.85 0.92
C SER A 26 2.10 60.61 1.81
N LEU A 27 1.81 59.34 2.13
CA LEU A 27 0.89 58.97 3.20
C LEU A 27 1.47 57.83 4.05
N SER A 28 1.68 58.23 5.30
CA SER A 28 1.95 57.54 6.55
C SER A 28 1.64 56.05 6.66
N LEU A 29 2.59 55.35 7.28
CA LEU A 29 2.51 54.01 7.86
C LEU A 29 1.22 53.77 8.65
N LEU A 30 0.36 52.87 8.16
CA LEU A 30 -0.63 52.15 8.95
C LEU A 30 -0.30 50.66 8.84
N HIS A 31 0.02 50.07 10.00
CA HIS A 31 0.30 48.65 10.18
C HIS A 31 -0.91 47.81 9.78
N ALA A 32 -0.70 46.82 8.89
CA ALA A 32 -1.61 45.70 8.73
C ALA A 32 -1.31 44.64 9.80
N PRO A 33 -2.33 44.06 10.48
CA PRO A 33 -2.12 43.06 11.50
C PRO A 33 -1.70 41.73 10.86
N THR A 34 -0.54 41.23 11.26
CA THR A 34 -0.14 39.84 11.10
C THR A 34 -1.07 38.98 11.97
N HIS A 35 -1.88 38.12 11.35
CA HIS A 35 -2.55 37.03 12.06
C HIS A 35 -1.50 35.96 12.42
N ALA A 36 -0.74 36.23 13.48
CA ALA A 36 -0.04 35.20 14.22
C ALA A 36 -1.09 34.41 15.00
N SER A 37 -1.29 33.14 14.64
CA SER A 37 -2.00 32.19 15.50
C SER A 37 -1.22 32.07 16.81
N THR A 38 -1.77 32.66 17.87
CA THR A 38 -1.25 32.52 19.23
C THR A 38 -1.47 31.08 19.68
N LEU A 39 -0.47 30.22 19.47
CA LEU A 39 -0.33 28.97 20.22
C LEU A 39 -0.38 29.32 21.71
N ARG A 40 -1.42 28.86 22.40
CA ARG A 40 -1.57 29.00 23.84
C ARG A 40 -0.46 28.16 24.49
N ALA A 41 0.43 28.80 25.25
CA ALA A 41 1.61 28.16 25.82
C ALA A 41 1.23 27.05 26.85
N PRO A 42 1.99 25.94 26.91
CA PRO A 42 1.80 24.91 27.93
C PRO A 42 2.30 25.40 29.31
N PRO A 43 1.80 24.81 30.42
CA PRO A 43 2.19 25.21 31.78
C PRO A 43 3.68 24.94 32.08
N PRO A 44 4.29 25.70 33.01
CA PRO A 44 5.74 25.73 33.17
C PRO A 44 6.23 24.58 34.05
N ARG A 45 7.07 23.73 33.47
CA ARG A 45 8.32 23.20 34.06
C ARG A 45 9.12 22.53 32.96
N LEU A 46 9.86 23.36 32.22
CA LEU A 46 10.85 22.99 31.22
C LEU A 46 12.24 23.21 31.83
N SER A 47 12.97 22.14 32.07
CA SER A 47 14.43 22.19 32.24
C SER A 47 15.00 20.78 32.16
N ALA A 48 15.95 20.62 31.23
CA ALA A 48 16.94 19.54 31.10
C ALA A 48 16.45 18.14 30.63
N ALA A 49 16.41 17.95 29.30
CA ALA A 49 16.82 16.70 28.65
C ALA A 49 16.91 16.88 27.13
N ALA A 50 17.84 17.72 26.68
CA ALA A 50 18.24 17.83 25.27
C ALA A 50 19.76 17.68 25.18
N ALA A 51 20.25 16.49 25.54
CA ALA A 51 21.64 16.08 25.32
C ALA A 51 21.76 14.56 25.49
N ALA A 52 21.50 13.81 24.42
CA ALA A 52 22.11 12.50 24.17
C ALA A 52 21.89 12.12 22.70
N LEU A 53 22.89 12.44 21.86
CA LEU A 53 23.04 11.88 20.53
C LEU A 53 23.51 10.42 20.64
N SER A 54 23.03 9.60 19.70
CA SER A 54 23.73 8.46 19.10
C SER A 54 24.09 7.27 20.00
N ALA A 55 23.10 6.42 20.24
CA ALA A 55 23.28 4.96 20.25
C ALA A 55 22.01 4.35 19.66
N ALA A 56 22.15 3.42 18.69
CA ALA A 56 21.02 2.63 18.23
C ALA A 56 20.33 2.03 19.46
N SER A 57 19.03 2.29 19.61
CA SER A 57 18.27 1.86 20.79
C SER A 57 18.42 0.34 20.97
N PRO A 58 18.69 -0.18 22.19
CA PRO A 58 18.89 -1.62 22.46
C PRO A 58 17.71 -2.49 21.98
N ALA A 59 16.55 -1.86 21.87
CA ALA A 59 15.36 -2.24 21.14
C ALA A 59 15.54 -2.82 19.73
N GLY A 60 16.15 -2.04 18.83
CA GLY A 60 16.26 -2.35 17.41
C GLY A 60 17.26 -3.49 17.17
N ALA A 61 18.32 -3.53 17.99
CA ALA A 61 19.27 -4.64 18.01
C ALA A 61 18.59 -5.97 18.39
N ALA A 62 17.64 -5.95 19.34
CA ALA A 62 16.90 -7.16 19.72
C ALA A 62 15.98 -7.67 18.60
N PHE A 63 15.26 -6.77 17.89
CA PHE A 63 14.43 -7.19 16.74
C PHE A 63 15.29 -7.76 15.60
N HIS A 64 16.39 -7.10 15.26
CA HIS A 64 17.30 -7.60 14.23
C HIS A 64 17.80 -9.01 14.59
N GLN A 65 18.34 -9.20 15.80
CA GLN A 65 18.84 -10.50 16.24
C GLN A 65 17.75 -11.57 16.23
N GLU A 66 16.52 -11.25 16.66
CA GLU A 66 15.40 -12.19 16.64
C GLU A 66 15.07 -12.69 15.22
N VAL A 67 15.17 -11.81 14.21
CA VAL A 67 15.00 -12.19 12.81
C VAL A 67 16.14 -13.10 12.34
N LEU A 68 17.39 -12.79 12.71
CA LEU A 68 18.55 -13.61 12.36
C LEU A 68 18.45 -15.02 12.97
N ASP A 69 18.15 -15.10 14.28
CA ASP A 69 17.97 -16.36 15.00
C ASP A 69 16.85 -17.20 14.36
N TRP A 70 15.76 -16.56 13.93
CA TRP A 70 14.69 -17.25 13.22
C TRP A 70 15.14 -17.76 11.84
N LEU A 71 15.84 -16.94 11.05
CA LEU A 71 16.36 -17.36 9.75
C LEU A 71 17.28 -18.58 9.88
N GLU A 72 18.19 -18.55 10.84
CA GLU A 72 19.11 -19.65 11.14
C GLU A 72 18.35 -20.91 11.60
N GLY A 73 17.37 -20.75 12.48
CA GLY A 73 16.52 -21.84 12.95
C GLY A 73 15.72 -22.54 11.84
N GLU A 74 15.35 -21.80 10.78
CA GLU A 74 14.69 -22.36 9.58
C GLU A 74 15.69 -22.90 8.53
N GLY A 75 17.00 -22.81 8.81
CA GLY A 75 18.08 -23.20 7.91
C GLY A 75 18.13 -22.35 6.64
N LEU A 76 17.78 -21.06 6.74
CA LEU A 76 17.88 -20.07 5.67
C LEU A 76 19.24 -19.37 5.75
N GLN A 77 19.85 -19.13 4.59
CA GLN A 77 21.06 -18.33 4.52
C GLN A 77 20.70 -16.87 4.36
N TRP A 78 21.50 -16.01 4.98
CA TRP A 78 21.36 -14.58 4.86
C TRP A 78 22.73 -13.90 4.76
N THR A 79 22.77 -12.77 4.07
CA THR A 79 23.94 -11.88 4.07
C THR A 79 23.49 -10.46 4.31
N ASP A 80 24.26 -9.73 5.12
CA ASP A 80 24.05 -8.29 5.31
C ASP A 80 24.36 -7.55 4.00
N ALA A 81 23.44 -6.68 3.61
CA ALA A 81 23.53 -5.86 2.43
C ALA A 81 23.27 -4.39 2.74
N ALA A 82 23.79 -3.90 3.87
CA ALA A 82 23.76 -2.49 4.28
C ALA A 82 24.31 -1.50 3.25
N HIS A 83 25.04 -1.97 2.23
CA HIS A 83 25.55 -1.15 1.12
C HIS A 83 24.57 -0.98 -0.04
N LEU A 84 23.44 -1.70 -0.04
CA LEU A 84 22.44 -1.65 -1.12
C LEU A 84 21.39 -0.53 -1.03
N PRO A 85 21.12 0.15 0.10
CA PRO A 85 20.29 1.34 0.08
C PRO A 85 20.94 2.43 -0.79
N PRO A 86 20.23 3.00 -1.77
CA PRO A 86 20.70 4.20 -2.44
C PRO A 86 20.85 5.34 -1.42
N ALA A 87 21.90 6.15 -1.58
CA ALA A 87 22.23 7.24 -0.66
C ALA A 87 21.09 8.26 -0.44
N HIS A 88 20.12 8.32 -1.35
CA HIS A 88 18.97 9.24 -1.32
C HIS A 88 17.71 8.66 -0.66
N THR A 89 17.76 7.45 -0.11
CA THR A 89 16.58 6.81 0.52
C THR A 89 16.36 7.19 1.98
N HIS A 90 17.27 7.98 2.56
CA HIS A 90 17.18 8.56 3.91
C HIS A 90 16.86 7.54 5.03
N THR A 91 17.33 6.30 4.87
CA THR A 91 17.22 5.23 5.88
C THR A 91 18.56 4.53 6.05
N ASP A 92 18.95 4.29 7.29
CA ASP A 92 20.14 3.55 7.72
C ASP A 92 19.81 2.12 8.16
N ARG A 93 18.56 1.70 7.95
CA ARG A 93 18.04 0.44 8.46
C ARG A 93 18.60 -0.76 7.70
N PRO A 94 18.86 -1.87 8.40
CA PRO A 94 19.57 -3.00 7.80
C PRO A 94 18.74 -3.69 6.73
N VAL A 95 19.46 -4.22 5.73
CA VAL A 95 18.90 -5.01 4.64
C VAL A 95 19.57 -6.37 4.64
N LEU A 96 18.77 -7.43 4.68
CA LEU A 96 19.24 -8.81 4.60
C LEU A 96 18.86 -9.41 3.26
N LEU A 97 19.82 -9.99 2.55
CA LEU A 97 19.52 -10.85 1.40
C LEU A 97 19.32 -12.28 1.90
N VAL A 98 18.16 -12.87 1.64
CA VAL A 98 17.76 -14.15 2.22
C VAL A 98 17.45 -15.18 1.14
N GLY A 99 17.90 -16.41 1.34
CA GLY A 99 17.65 -17.54 0.45
C GLY A 99 17.72 -18.90 1.14
N ALA A 100 17.38 -19.95 0.39
CA ALA A 100 17.62 -21.32 0.84
C ALA A 100 19.13 -21.63 0.86
N LEU A 101 19.54 -22.61 1.67
CA LEU A 101 20.94 -23.05 1.77
C LEU A 101 21.54 -23.34 0.37
N SER A 102 22.72 -22.80 0.12
CA SER A 102 23.49 -22.96 -1.14
C SER A 102 22.75 -22.48 -2.40
N SER A 103 21.76 -21.59 -2.24
CA SER A 103 21.00 -20.99 -3.33
C SER A 103 21.23 -19.48 -3.38
N SER A 104 20.98 -18.87 -4.54
CA SER A 104 20.91 -17.41 -4.66
C SER A 104 19.84 -16.85 -3.72
N PRO A 105 20.00 -15.63 -3.17
CA PRO A 105 18.93 -14.96 -2.46
C PRO A 105 17.66 -14.87 -3.30
N THR A 106 16.50 -15.09 -2.68
CA THR A 106 15.19 -15.04 -3.32
C THR A 106 14.30 -13.93 -2.77
N VAL A 107 14.71 -13.29 -1.68
CA VAL A 107 14.04 -12.11 -1.11
C VAL A 107 15.05 -11.22 -0.39
N ALA A 108 14.85 -9.91 -0.43
CA ALA A 108 15.53 -8.95 0.42
C ALA A 108 14.59 -8.48 1.54
N LEU A 109 15.09 -8.43 2.78
CA LEU A 109 14.35 -7.96 3.95
C LEU A 109 14.96 -6.65 4.44
N HIS A 110 14.24 -5.54 4.29
CA HIS A 110 14.57 -4.27 4.90
C HIS A 110 13.88 -4.20 6.27
N LEU A 111 14.66 -4.27 7.35
CA LEU A 111 14.15 -4.44 8.71
C LEU A 111 13.82 -3.09 9.34
N LEU A 112 12.54 -2.87 9.63
CA LEU A 112 12.04 -1.60 10.14
C LEU A 112 11.58 -1.77 11.59
N HIS A 113 12.42 -1.36 12.54
CA HIS A 113 12.04 -1.39 13.95
C HIS A 113 10.94 -0.39 14.26
N THR A 114 10.09 -0.72 15.23
CA THR A 114 9.04 0.16 15.71
C THR A 114 9.68 1.38 16.38
N PRO A 115 9.29 2.62 16.03
CA PRO A 115 9.83 3.81 16.67
C PRO A 115 9.50 3.86 18.16
N ARG A 116 10.45 4.27 18.99
CA ARG A 116 10.29 4.43 20.45
C ARG A 116 10.66 5.84 20.92
N ALA A 117 11.29 6.62 20.05
CA ALA A 117 11.56 8.04 20.23
C ALA A 117 11.31 8.81 18.92
N PRO A 118 11.12 10.14 18.95
CA PRO A 118 10.94 10.93 17.73
C PRO A 118 12.09 10.79 16.72
N SER A 119 13.32 10.58 17.20
CA SER A 119 14.50 10.33 16.35
C SER A 119 14.44 9.01 15.57
N ASP A 120 13.59 8.06 16.00
CA ASP A 120 13.44 6.75 15.35
C ASP A 120 12.46 6.78 14.18
N VAL A 121 11.68 7.86 14.05
CA VAL A 121 10.65 8.02 13.03
C VAL A 121 11.30 8.30 11.68
N LEU A 122 11.06 7.42 10.72
CA LEU A 122 11.48 7.64 9.34
C LEU A 122 10.61 8.71 8.67
N PRO A 123 11.17 9.52 7.74
CA PRO A 123 10.39 10.45 6.94
C PRO A 123 9.21 9.75 6.22
N PRO A 124 8.06 10.42 6.01
CA PRO A 124 6.88 9.80 5.42
C PRO A 124 7.06 9.12 4.06
N HIS A 125 8.02 9.58 3.28
CA HIS A 125 8.32 9.05 1.95
C HIS A 125 9.45 8.02 1.94
N ALA A 126 10.19 7.84 3.05
CA ALA A 126 11.44 7.07 3.04
C ALA A 126 11.24 5.61 2.62
N THR A 127 10.20 4.95 3.14
CA THR A 127 9.87 3.56 2.80
C THR A 127 9.44 3.42 1.33
N ALA A 128 8.65 4.35 0.79
CA ALA A 128 8.27 4.33 -0.62
C ALA A 128 9.45 4.66 -1.55
N ALA A 129 10.25 5.67 -1.22
CA ALA A 129 11.45 6.03 -1.99
C ALA A 129 12.45 4.87 -2.03
N PHE A 130 12.62 4.16 -0.91
CA PHE A 130 13.41 2.95 -0.86
C PHE A 130 12.86 1.87 -1.80
N ALA A 131 11.55 1.60 -1.75
CA ALA A 131 10.94 0.62 -2.64
C ALA A 131 11.02 1.04 -4.12
N ASP A 132 10.92 2.33 -4.44
CA ASP A 132 11.04 2.85 -5.80
C ASP A 132 12.47 2.63 -6.33
N ALA A 133 13.48 3.05 -5.58
CA ALA A 133 14.86 2.85 -5.99
C ALA A 133 15.26 1.37 -6.04
N TRP A 134 14.68 0.53 -5.18
CA TRP A 134 14.87 -0.92 -5.25
C TRP A 134 14.29 -1.55 -6.53
N GLU A 135 13.15 -1.05 -7.01
CA GLU A 135 12.52 -1.48 -8.26
C GLU A 135 13.28 -1.00 -9.50
N GLU A 136 13.89 0.20 -9.45
CA GLU A 136 14.61 0.81 -10.57
C GLU A 136 16.00 0.22 -10.80
N GLU A 137 16.67 -0.25 -9.74
CA GLU A 137 18.01 -0.81 -9.84
C GLU A 137 17.98 -2.29 -10.34
N PRO A 138 18.62 -2.61 -11.49
CA PRO A 138 18.68 -3.98 -11.99
C PRO A 138 19.54 -4.88 -11.08
N ARG A 139 18.93 -5.77 -10.31
CA ARG A 139 19.64 -6.72 -9.40
C ARG A 139 19.80 -8.11 -10.01
N GLY A 140 20.18 -8.17 -11.30
CA GLY A 140 20.39 -9.40 -12.05
C GLY A 140 19.27 -9.69 -13.07
N ARG A 141 19.20 -10.95 -13.52
CA ARG A 141 18.27 -11.37 -14.60
C ARG A 141 16.81 -11.45 -14.15
N THR A 142 16.57 -11.70 -12.87
CA THR A 142 15.24 -11.75 -12.26
C THR A 142 15.22 -10.72 -11.14
N PRO A 143 14.20 -9.83 -11.07
CA PRO A 143 14.06 -8.90 -9.95
C PRO A 143 14.02 -9.64 -8.62
N LEU A 144 14.77 -9.15 -7.64
CA LEU A 144 14.75 -9.67 -6.28
C LEU A 144 13.65 -8.96 -5.48
N PRO A 145 12.60 -9.65 -5.01
CA PRO A 145 11.53 -9.02 -4.23
C PRO A 145 12.06 -8.39 -2.95
N LEU A 146 11.60 -7.19 -2.65
CA LEU A 146 11.84 -6.48 -1.39
C LEU A 146 10.66 -6.67 -0.44
N VAL A 147 10.96 -6.95 0.83
CA VAL A 147 10.00 -6.88 1.93
C VAL A 147 10.45 -5.83 2.93
N HIS A 148 9.61 -4.84 3.19
CA HIS A 148 9.72 -3.96 4.34
C HIS A 148 9.15 -4.68 5.57
N LEU A 149 10.04 -5.31 6.32
CA LEU A 149 9.66 -6.12 7.48
C LEU A 149 9.59 -5.25 8.73
N TRP A 150 8.39 -4.85 9.09
CA TRP A 150 8.14 -4.06 10.29
C TRP A 150 8.15 -4.91 11.57
N GLU A 151 8.78 -4.42 12.63
CA GLU A 151 8.85 -5.08 13.94
C GLU A 151 7.45 -5.30 14.54
N ASP A 152 6.54 -4.33 14.43
CA ASP A 152 5.17 -4.48 14.93
C ASP A 152 4.42 -5.61 14.21
N GLU A 153 4.54 -5.72 12.89
CA GLU A 153 3.94 -6.81 12.13
C GLU A 153 4.56 -8.16 12.48
N TRP A 154 5.89 -8.20 12.63
CA TRP A 154 6.63 -9.39 13.06
C TRP A 154 6.14 -9.89 14.42
N ARG A 155 5.98 -9.00 15.40
CA ARG A 155 5.54 -9.36 16.76
C ARG A 155 4.07 -9.75 16.79
N GLN A 156 3.19 -8.97 16.17
CA GLN A 156 1.74 -9.16 16.27
C GLN A 156 1.20 -10.27 15.36
N ARG A 157 1.91 -10.57 14.25
CA ARG A 157 1.46 -11.50 13.21
C ARG A 157 2.54 -12.53 12.83
N ALA A 158 3.43 -12.87 13.77
CA ALA A 158 4.58 -13.76 13.57
C ALA A 158 4.28 -15.00 12.71
N GLN A 159 3.22 -15.75 13.03
CA GLN A 159 2.88 -16.97 12.29
C GLN A 159 2.53 -16.72 10.82
N ILE A 160 1.87 -15.59 10.50
CA ILE A 160 1.52 -15.22 9.12
C ILE A 160 2.77 -14.68 8.41
N VAL A 161 3.48 -13.76 9.04
CA VAL A 161 4.71 -13.14 8.52
C VAL A 161 5.75 -14.20 8.17
N ARG A 162 6.11 -15.07 9.13
CA ARG A 162 7.05 -16.17 8.93
C ARG A 162 6.59 -17.12 7.83
N SER A 163 5.29 -17.45 7.78
CA SER A 163 4.75 -18.28 6.69
C SER A 163 4.88 -17.63 5.32
N ARG A 164 4.76 -16.30 5.19
CA ARG A 164 4.95 -15.59 3.92
C ARG A 164 6.42 -15.63 3.51
N LEU A 165 7.33 -15.34 4.44
CA LEU A 165 8.77 -15.40 4.20
C LEU A 165 9.22 -16.80 3.78
N LEU A 166 8.74 -17.85 4.45
CA LEU A 166 9.00 -19.25 4.06
C LEU A 166 8.44 -19.58 2.67
N ALA A 167 7.32 -18.99 2.25
CA ALA A 167 6.83 -19.16 0.89
C ALA A 167 7.75 -18.48 -0.14
N MET A 168 8.27 -17.29 0.17
CA MET A 168 9.20 -16.53 -0.68
C MET A 168 10.58 -17.18 -0.80
N THR A 169 10.97 -18.02 0.17
CA THR A 169 12.21 -18.83 0.14
C THR A 169 11.98 -20.26 -0.31
N GLY A 170 10.76 -20.59 -0.81
CA GLY A 170 10.44 -21.90 -1.36
C GLY A 170 10.28 -23.03 -0.33
N ARG A 171 10.19 -22.72 0.97
CA ARG A 171 10.05 -23.68 2.08
C ARG A 171 8.62 -24.10 2.41
N SER A 172 7.61 -23.47 1.79
CA SER A 172 6.21 -23.86 1.98
C SER A 172 5.81 -25.14 1.21
N ARG A 173 4.85 -25.92 1.74
CA ARG A 173 4.25 -27.06 1.02
C ARG A 173 3.55 -26.58 -0.24
N ARG A 174 3.94 -27.13 -1.40
CA ARG A 174 3.38 -26.74 -2.70
C ARG A 174 2.21 -27.64 -3.08
N LEU A 175 1.04 -27.04 -3.31
CA LEU A 175 -0.14 -27.69 -3.89
C LEU A 175 -0.37 -27.16 -5.30
N PHE A 176 -0.76 -28.02 -6.22
CA PHE A 176 -1.10 -27.60 -7.59
C PHE A 176 -2.60 -27.45 -7.74
N ALA A 177 -3.05 -26.25 -8.14
CA ALA A 177 -4.48 -25.92 -8.23
C ALA A 177 -5.28 -26.87 -9.13
N ARG A 178 -4.65 -27.49 -10.13
CA ARG A 178 -5.28 -28.50 -11.00
C ARG A 178 -5.88 -29.70 -10.23
N ARG A 179 -5.30 -30.05 -9.07
CA ARG A 179 -5.78 -31.16 -8.21
C ARG A 179 -6.82 -30.73 -7.18
N LEU A 180 -7.07 -29.44 -7.04
CA LEU A 180 -7.98 -28.88 -6.03
C LEU A 180 -9.37 -28.69 -6.61
N LYS A 181 -10.40 -28.78 -5.79
CA LYS A 181 -11.78 -28.44 -6.19
C LYS A 181 -12.07 -26.98 -5.88
N VAL A 182 -12.79 -26.29 -6.74
CA VAL A 182 -13.19 -24.88 -6.53
C VAL A 182 -14.69 -24.81 -6.25
N ARG A 183 -15.10 -24.05 -5.23
CA ARG A 183 -16.51 -23.80 -4.92
C ARG A 183 -16.72 -22.47 -4.21
N ARG A 184 -17.98 -22.00 -4.17
CA ARG A 184 -18.38 -20.90 -3.30
C ARG A 184 -18.19 -21.24 -1.83
N VAL A 185 -17.87 -20.23 -1.03
CA VAL A 185 -17.84 -20.31 0.44
C VAL A 185 -18.74 -19.23 1.03
N ASP A 186 -19.32 -19.48 2.19
CA ASP A 186 -20.10 -18.47 2.90
C ASP A 186 -19.19 -17.40 3.56
N ALA A 187 -19.82 -16.38 4.14
CA ALA A 187 -19.11 -15.27 4.77
C ALA A 187 -18.32 -15.71 6.01
N ALA A 188 -18.90 -16.59 6.85
CA ALA A 188 -18.29 -17.04 8.08
C ALA A 188 -17.03 -17.87 7.81
N THR A 189 -17.07 -18.75 6.83
CA THR A 189 -15.94 -19.58 6.38
C THR A 189 -14.80 -18.71 5.86
N LEU A 190 -15.10 -17.72 5.00
CA LEU A 190 -14.09 -16.78 4.51
C LEU A 190 -13.47 -15.99 5.66
N GLU A 191 -14.29 -15.48 6.57
CA GLU A 191 -13.85 -14.66 7.69
C GLU A 191 -12.91 -15.43 8.63
N ALA A 192 -13.31 -16.63 9.04
CA ALA A 192 -12.49 -17.52 9.86
C ALA A 192 -11.16 -17.86 9.17
N PHE A 193 -11.18 -18.11 7.86
CA PHE A 193 -9.97 -18.40 7.09
C PHE A 193 -9.02 -17.20 7.02
N LEU A 194 -9.53 -16.01 6.65
CA LEU A 194 -8.74 -14.79 6.54
C LEU A 194 -8.18 -14.34 7.89
N LEU A 195 -8.94 -14.48 8.98
CA LEU A 195 -8.45 -14.20 10.32
C LEU A 195 -7.20 -15.05 10.62
N LYS A 196 -7.24 -16.35 10.32
CA LYS A 196 -6.14 -17.25 10.64
C LYS A 196 -4.92 -17.10 9.72
N HIS A 197 -5.13 -16.69 8.46
CA HIS A 197 -4.11 -16.85 7.41
C HIS A 197 -3.71 -15.57 6.67
N HIS A 198 -4.49 -14.49 6.74
CA HIS A 198 -4.25 -13.27 5.97
C HIS A 198 -3.76 -12.13 6.87
N LEU A 199 -2.67 -11.45 6.48
CA LEU A 199 -2.03 -10.40 7.28
C LEU A 199 -3.00 -9.27 7.66
N TRP A 200 -3.76 -8.80 6.67
CA TRP A 200 -4.76 -7.73 6.84
C TRP A 200 -6.14 -8.21 7.30
N GLY A 201 -6.32 -9.52 7.50
CA GLY A 201 -7.55 -10.09 8.03
C GLY A 201 -8.79 -9.96 7.12
N PRO A 202 -9.99 -10.20 7.69
CA PRO A 202 -11.23 -10.22 6.94
C PRO A 202 -11.68 -8.83 6.49
N THR A 203 -12.43 -8.79 5.40
CA THR A 203 -13.05 -7.58 4.86
C THR A 203 -14.36 -7.93 4.16
N LYS A 204 -15.22 -6.94 3.96
CA LYS A 204 -16.50 -7.13 3.27
C LYS A 204 -16.24 -7.58 1.83
N ALA A 205 -16.96 -8.61 1.40
CA ALA A 205 -16.93 -9.12 0.03
C ALA A 205 -18.32 -9.57 -0.39
N ARG A 206 -18.65 -9.49 -1.68
CA ARG A 206 -19.93 -9.96 -2.22
C ARG A 206 -19.85 -11.40 -2.70
N PHE A 207 -18.73 -11.75 -3.33
CA PHE A 207 -18.49 -13.08 -3.89
C PHE A 207 -17.23 -13.68 -3.24
N ARG A 208 -17.27 -14.98 -2.98
CA ARG A 208 -16.26 -15.67 -2.17
C ARG A 208 -16.10 -17.09 -2.69
N TYR A 209 -14.86 -17.49 -2.91
CA TYR A 209 -14.51 -18.79 -3.46
C TYR A 209 -13.41 -19.42 -2.63
N GLY A 210 -13.42 -20.75 -2.56
CA GLY A 210 -12.41 -21.55 -1.89
C GLY A 210 -11.86 -22.65 -2.80
N LEU A 211 -10.60 -23.02 -2.56
CA LEU A 211 -9.95 -24.20 -3.13
C LEU A 211 -9.84 -25.28 -2.05
N PHE A 212 -10.26 -26.49 -2.40
CA PHE A 212 -10.33 -27.62 -1.48
C PHE A 212 -9.41 -28.74 -1.93
N GLU A 213 -8.59 -29.24 -1.01
CA GLU A 213 -7.82 -30.46 -1.16
C GLU A 213 -8.65 -31.64 -0.66
N THR A 214 -8.73 -32.73 -1.44
CA THR A 214 -9.36 -33.97 -0.99
C THR A 214 -8.32 -34.82 -0.25
N LEU A 215 -8.65 -35.19 0.99
CA LEU A 215 -7.90 -36.05 1.88
C LEU A 215 -8.75 -37.25 2.29
N ASP A 216 -8.14 -38.29 2.86
CA ASP A 216 -8.88 -39.46 3.36
C ASP A 216 -9.87 -39.09 4.48
N SER A 217 -9.57 -38.03 5.23
CA SER A 217 -10.40 -37.50 6.31
C SER A 217 -11.47 -36.49 5.86
N GLY A 218 -11.58 -36.22 4.55
CA GLY A 218 -12.55 -35.26 3.98
C GLY A 218 -11.90 -34.17 3.14
N GLU A 219 -12.55 -33.01 3.04
CA GLU A 219 -12.05 -31.87 2.26
C GLU A 219 -11.46 -30.78 3.16
N ASP A 220 -10.26 -30.32 2.83
CA ASP A 220 -9.56 -29.25 3.54
C ASP A 220 -9.54 -27.97 2.70
N LEU A 221 -9.93 -26.84 3.28
CA LEU A 221 -9.89 -25.53 2.61
C LEU A 221 -8.43 -25.02 2.63
N VAL A 222 -7.82 -24.88 1.46
CA VAL A 222 -6.39 -24.56 1.35
C VAL A 222 -6.09 -23.18 0.77
N ALA A 223 -7.06 -22.55 0.10
CA ALA A 223 -6.97 -21.15 -0.33
C ALA A 223 -8.35 -20.53 -0.54
N VAL A 224 -8.43 -19.21 -0.46
CA VAL A 224 -9.65 -18.42 -0.70
C VAL A 224 -9.36 -17.22 -1.59
N ALA A 225 -10.38 -16.77 -2.31
CA ALA A 225 -10.44 -15.45 -2.93
C ALA A 225 -11.78 -14.77 -2.66
N SER A 226 -11.77 -13.46 -2.50
CA SER A 226 -12.97 -12.66 -2.28
C SER A 226 -13.04 -11.48 -3.23
N PHE A 227 -14.25 -11.18 -3.72
CA PHE A 227 -14.50 -10.16 -4.73
C PHE A 227 -15.59 -9.18 -4.32
N SER A 228 -15.49 -7.94 -4.79
CA SER A 228 -16.49 -6.89 -4.56
C SER A 228 -17.80 -7.15 -5.30
N SER A 229 -18.85 -6.41 -4.91
CA SER A 229 -20.00 -6.22 -5.78
C SER A 229 -19.60 -5.58 -7.10
N ARG A 230 -20.45 -5.75 -8.12
CA ARG A 230 -20.28 -5.12 -9.43
C ARG A 230 -20.33 -3.61 -9.27
N ARG A 231 -19.39 -2.92 -9.90
CA ARG A 231 -19.37 -1.47 -10.07
C ARG A 231 -19.61 -1.14 -11.55
N HIS A 232 -20.35 -0.06 -11.78
CA HIS A 232 -20.54 0.46 -13.13
C HIS A 232 -19.54 1.59 -13.33
N VAL A 233 -18.59 1.33 -14.21
CA VAL A 233 -17.49 2.26 -14.53
C VAL A 233 -17.54 2.49 -16.02
N HIS A 234 -17.51 3.74 -16.47
CA HIS A 234 -17.33 4.04 -17.88
C HIS A 234 -15.84 4.15 -18.16
N ARG A 235 -15.36 3.50 -19.22
CA ARG A 235 -13.97 3.60 -19.71
C ARG A 235 -14.04 3.80 -21.21
N ALA A 236 -13.38 4.84 -21.72
CA ALA A 236 -13.41 5.18 -23.14
C ALA A 236 -14.85 5.21 -23.73
N GLY A 237 -15.82 5.76 -22.99
CA GLY A 237 -17.23 5.84 -23.40
C GLY A 237 -18.04 4.55 -23.30
N VAL A 238 -17.45 3.42 -22.91
CA VAL A 238 -18.13 2.12 -22.76
C VAL A 238 -18.35 1.81 -21.29
N ARG A 239 -19.52 1.24 -20.95
CA ARG A 239 -19.84 0.83 -19.58
C ARG A 239 -19.28 -0.56 -19.28
N PHE A 240 -18.41 -0.64 -18.28
CA PHE A 240 -17.81 -1.88 -17.77
C PHE A 240 -18.53 -2.38 -16.52
N ARG A 241 -18.67 -3.71 -16.44
CA ARG A 241 -19.01 -4.50 -15.26
C ARG A 241 -17.73 -4.78 -14.48
N SER A 242 -17.24 -3.74 -13.80
CA SER A 242 -15.99 -3.79 -13.05
C SER A 242 -16.17 -4.48 -11.70
N HIS A 243 -15.21 -5.31 -11.32
CA HIS A 243 -15.13 -5.92 -10.00
C HIS A 243 -13.74 -5.78 -9.43
N GLU A 244 -13.61 -5.99 -8.13
CA GLU A 244 -12.32 -6.02 -7.47
C GLU A 244 -12.05 -7.39 -6.86
N LEU A 245 -10.84 -7.91 -7.05
CA LEU A 245 -10.27 -8.96 -6.23
C LEU A 245 -9.75 -8.33 -4.94
N ILE A 246 -10.47 -8.52 -3.84
CA ILE A 246 -10.20 -7.83 -2.58
C ILE A 246 -9.13 -8.58 -1.78
N ARG A 247 -9.23 -9.91 -1.71
CA ARG A 247 -8.27 -10.77 -1.00
C ARG A 247 -8.03 -12.04 -1.77
N TYR A 248 -6.77 -12.46 -1.82
CA TYR A 248 -6.36 -13.84 -2.08
C TYR A 248 -5.49 -14.30 -0.91
N CYS A 249 -5.72 -15.52 -0.44
CA CYS A 249 -4.98 -16.08 0.69
C CYS A 249 -4.89 -17.60 0.54
N SER A 250 -3.68 -18.16 0.61
CA SER A 250 -3.50 -19.58 0.88
C SER A 250 -3.34 -19.82 2.38
N ARG A 251 -3.61 -21.06 2.80
CA ARG A 251 -3.37 -21.50 4.17
C ARG A 251 -1.89 -21.30 4.51
N ARG A 252 -1.58 -20.85 5.73
CA ARG A 252 -0.18 -20.75 6.21
C ARG A 252 0.55 -22.08 6.04
N GLY A 253 1.83 -22.00 5.68
CA GLY A 253 2.68 -23.15 5.34
C GLY A 253 2.38 -23.76 3.98
N VAL A 254 1.42 -23.23 3.21
CA VAL A 254 1.02 -23.77 1.90
C VAL A 254 1.10 -22.70 0.82
N THR A 255 1.74 -23.05 -0.29
CA THR A 255 1.69 -22.31 -1.55
C THR A 255 0.84 -23.07 -2.56
N VAL A 256 -0.24 -22.45 -3.03
CA VAL A 256 -1.09 -23.04 -4.08
C VAL A 256 -0.68 -22.50 -5.44
N VAL A 257 0.12 -23.28 -6.18
CA VAL A 257 0.58 -22.96 -7.53
C VAL A 257 -0.61 -22.93 -8.48
N GLY A 258 -0.84 -21.79 -9.14
CA GLY A 258 -2.02 -21.53 -9.99
C GLY A 258 -3.33 -21.31 -9.22
N GLY A 259 -3.27 -21.16 -7.89
CA GLY A 259 -4.46 -21.03 -7.04
C GLY A 259 -5.28 -19.80 -7.35
N ILE A 260 -4.63 -18.64 -7.42
CA ILE A 260 -5.28 -17.37 -7.74
C ILE A 260 -5.92 -17.39 -9.13
N SER A 261 -5.22 -17.90 -10.15
CA SER A 261 -5.74 -18.00 -11.51
C SER A 261 -6.98 -18.89 -11.59
N LYS A 262 -6.99 -20.02 -10.86
CA LYS A 262 -8.15 -20.91 -10.79
C LYS A 262 -9.36 -20.26 -10.11
N LEU A 263 -9.13 -19.42 -9.10
CA LEU A 263 -10.20 -18.70 -8.40
C LEU A 263 -10.75 -17.55 -9.25
N ILE A 264 -9.88 -16.80 -9.95
CA ILE A 264 -10.28 -15.78 -10.93
C ILE A 264 -11.08 -16.43 -12.05
N ALA A 265 -10.60 -17.56 -12.60
CA ALA A 265 -11.32 -18.33 -13.62
C ALA A 265 -12.72 -18.75 -13.20
N ALA A 266 -12.88 -19.23 -11.96
CA ALA A 266 -14.19 -19.60 -11.42
C ALA A 266 -15.10 -18.38 -11.28
N PHE A 267 -14.56 -17.25 -10.81
CA PHE A 267 -15.29 -15.99 -10.71
C PHE A 267 -15.73 -15.46 -12.09
N THR A 268 -14.83 -15.43 -13.06
CA THR A 268 -15.11 -14.94 -14.41
C THR A 268 -16.15 -15.79 -15.12
N ARG A 269 -16.12 -17.11 -14.95
CA ARG A 269 -17.13 -18.01 -15.53
C ARG A 269 -18.52 -17.78 -14.97
N GLU A 270 -18.63 -17.40 -13.69
CA GLU A 270 -19.93 -17.22 -13.04
C GLU A 270 -20.50 -15.81 -13.25
N LEU A 271 -19.66 -14.77 -13.26
CA LEU A 271 -20.12 -13.38 -13.26
C LEU A 271 -19.90 -12.64 -14.58
N GLU A 272 -19.07 -13.20 -15.48
CA GLU A 272 -18.68 -12.58 -16.75
C GLU A 272 -18.31 -11.08 -16.60
N PRO A 273 -17.39 -10.72 -15.68
CA PRO A 273 -16.96 -9.34 -15.52
C PRO A 273 -16.18 -8.86 -16.74
N ASP A 274 -16.25 -7.56 -17.03
CA ASP A 274 -15.49 -6.96 -18.13
C ASP A 274 -14.06 -6.60 -17.68
N ASP A 275 -13.87 -6.30 -16.39
CA ASP A 275 -12.56 -6.08 -15.80
C ASP A 275 -12.49 -6.52 -14.34
N ILE A 276 -11.27 -6.76 -13.86
CA ILE A 276 -10.96 -7.01 -12.45
C ILE A 276 -9.84 -6.08 -12.01
N ILE A 277 -10.04 -5.38 -10.91
CA ILE A 277 -9.02 -4.55 -10.25
C ILE A 277 -8.51 -5.27 -9.01
N THR A 278 -7.25 -5.04 -8.66
CA THR A 278 -6.69 -5.45 -7.37
C THR A 278 -5.68 -4.42 -6.89
N VAL A 279 -5.33 -4.48 -5.61
CA VAL A 279 -4.32 -3.62 -4.99
C VAL A 279 -3.24 -4.50 -4.37
N VAL A 280 -1.99 -4.18 -4.67
CA VAL A 280 -0.80 -4.85 -4.16
C VAL A 280 -0.08 -3.92 -3.17
N ASP A 281 0.12 -4.42 -1.97
CA ASP A 281 0.87 -3.78 -0.90
C ASP A 281 2.38 -3.86 -1.19
N ARG A 282 3.03 -2.71 -1.32
CA ARG A 282 4.44 -2.61 -1.70
C ARG A 282 5.41 -2.95 -0.56
N ASN A 283 4.94 -3.05 0.69
CA ASN A 283 5.77 -3.58 1.77
C ASN A 283 6.12 -5.06 1.55
N TRP A 284 5.37 -5.76 0.71
CA TRP A 284 5.53 -7.20 0.48
C TRP A 284 5.90 -7.54 -0.97
N GLY A 285 6.53 -6.60 -1.68
CA GLY A 285 7.04 -6.76 -3.04
C GLY A 285 6.31 -5.93 -4.09
N ALA A 286 6.89 -5.89 -5.28
CA ALA A 286 6.42 -5.04 -6.38
C ALA A 286 5.17 -5.58 -7.11
N GLY A 287 4.77 -6.82 -6.83
CA GLY A 287 3.66 -7.48 -7.52
C GLY A 287 4.04 -8.10 -8.87
N ASP A 288 5.33 -8.39 -9.04
CA ASP A 288 5.99 -9.00 -10.20
C ASP A 288 5.32 -10.30 -10.69
N GLY A 289 4.68 -11.07 -9.81
CA GLY A 289 3.89 -12.25 -10.21
C GLY A 289 2.58 -11.94 -10.95
N TRP A 290 2.00 -10.74 -10.79
CA TRP A 290 0.66 -10.44 -11.29
C TRP A 290 0.59 -10.23 -12.80
N GLY A 291 1.68 -9.74 -13.41
CA GLY A 291 1.79 -9.58 -14.87
C GLY A 291 1.61 -10.91 -15.62
N SER A 292 2.07 -12.02 -15.03
CA SER A 292 1.89 -13.37 -15.61
C SER A 292 0.41 -13.80 -15.70
N PHE A 293 -0.49 -13.13 -14.98
CA PHE A 293 -1.93 -13.35 -15.03
C PHE A 293 -2.67 -12.33 -15.92
N GLY A 294 -1.94 -11.45 -16.61
CA GLY A 294 -2.50 -10.40 -17.46
C GLY A 294 -2.89 -9.12 -16.73
N PHE A 295 -2.49 -8.94 -15.46
CA PHE A 295 -2.70 -7.68 -14.77
C PHE A 295 -1.64 -6.64 -15.19
N GLU A 296 -2.10 -5.44 -15.49
CA GLU A 296 -1.26 -4.28 -15.78
C GLU A 296 -1.33 -3.29 -14.62
N GLN A 297 -0.19 -2.70 -14.25
CA GLN A 297 -0.17 -1.62 -13.25
C GLN A 297 -0.76 -0.34 -13.87
N VAL A 298 -1.77 0.22 -13.23
CA VAL A 298 -2.47 1.43 -13.71
C VAL A 298 -2.31 2.64 -12.80
N GLN A 299 -1.94 2.44 -11.54
CA GLN A 299 -1.74 3.52 -10.59
C GLN A 299 -0.76 3.12 -9.48
N ARG A 300 0.12 4.05 -9.08
CA ARG A 300 0.88 3.98 -7.83
C ARG A 300 0.15 4.84 -6.79
N MET A 301 -0.09 4.27 -5.62
CA MET A 301 -0.74 4.95 -4.50
C MET A 301 0.31 5.42 -3.49
N PRO A 302 0.10 6.60 -2.86
CA PRO A 302 1.03 7.11 -1.87
C PRO A 302 1.09 6.22 -0.62
N PRO A 303 2.15 6.36 0.19
CA PRO A 303 2.22 5.79 1.54
C PRO A 303 0.99 6.06 2.38
N SER A 304 0.55 5.07 3.14
CA SER A 304 -0.41 5.25 4.23
C SER A 304 0.32 5.48 5.55
N THR A 305 -0.18 6.43 6.34
CA THR A 305 0.31 6.71 7.69
C THR A 305 -0.49 5.92 8.71
N PHE A 306 0.24 5.28 9.62
CA PHE A 306 -0.29 4.59 10.78
C PHE A 306 0.43 5.10 12.03
N PHE A 307 -0.10 4.79 13.20
CA PHE A 307 0.49 5.15 14.48
C PHE A 307 0.75 3.90 15.30
N VAL A 308 1.93 3.76 15.88
CA VAL A 308 2.27 2.65 16.79
C VAL A 308 2.50 3.21 18.18
N GLY A 309 1.73 2.71 19.14
CA GLY A 309 1.88 3.06 20.56
C GLY A 309 2.81 2.10 21.30
N SER A 310 2.91 2.28 22.61
CA SER A 310 3.73 1.43 23.50
C SER A 310 3.31 -0.05 23.51
N SER A 311 2.05 -0.38 23.14
CA SER A 311 1.60 -1.76 22.95
C SER A 311 2.27 -2.47 21.76
N GLY A 312 2.97 -1.73 20.89
CA GLY A 312 3.56 -2.25 19.66
C GLY A 312 2.51 -2.61 18.61
N GLU A 313 1.30 -2.05 18.72
CA GLU A 313 0.20 -2.30 17.80
C GLU A 313 0.00 -1.13 16.86
N ARG A 314 -0.15 -1.44 15.57
CA ARG A 314 -0.43 -0.46 14.53
C ARG A 314 -1.90 -0.04 14.57
N CYS A 315 -2.10 1.27 14.69
CA CYS A 315 -3.38 1.94 14.71
C CYS A 315 -3.54 2.80 13.47
N HIS A 316 -4.72 2.72 12.86
CA HIS A 316 -5.15 3.65 11.83
C HIS A 316 -5.70 4.91 12.48
N VAL A 317 -5.54 6.05 11.81
CA VAL A 317 -6.29 7.27 12.16
C VAL A 317 -7.80 7.02 12.00
N TYR A 318 -8.18 6.19 11.02
CA TYR A 318 -9.57 5.87 10.74
C TYR A 318 -9.94 4.40 10.79
N GLY A 319 -11.10 4.19 11.41
CA GLY A 319 -11.75 2.91 11.54
C GLY A 319 -12.29 2.36 10.25
N SER A 320 -11.95 1.11 9.98
CA SER A 320 -12.66 0.31 8.99
C SER A 320 -13.37 -0.86 9.66
N GLY A 321 -14.57 -0.60 10.16
CA GLY A 321 -15.53 -1.62 10.58
C GLY A 321 -14.98 -2.63 11.61
N ARG A 322 -15.56 -3.84 11.60
CA ARG A 322 -15.33 -4.89 12.60
C ARG A 322 -14.03 -5.69 12.39
N ASN A 323 -13.06 -5.21 11.61
CA ASN A 323 -11.83 -5.97 11.37
C ASN A 323 -10.92 -5.85 12.61
N PRO A 324 -10.66 -6.96 13.36
CA PRO A 324 -9.86 -6.91 14.58
C PRO A 324 -8.39 -6.53 14.32
N TYR A 325 -7.96 -6.49 13.06
CA TYR A 325 -6.57 -6.17 12.68
C TYR A 325 -6.39 -4.71 12.29
N ARG A 326 -7.49 -3.95 12.16
CA ARG A 326 -7.44 -2.52 11.88
C ARG A 326 -7.86 -1.76 13.13
N ARG A 327 -6.96 -1.76 14.11
CA ARG A 327 -7.13 -0.99 15.35
C ARG A 327 -7.14 0.49 15.02
N GLN A 328 -7.88 1.25 15.80
CA GLN A 328 -7.95 2.69 15.66
C GLN A 328 -7.11 3.34 16.74
N LEU A 329 -6.63 4.54 16.46
CA LEU A 329 -6.20 5.42 17.53
C LEU A 329 -7.33 5.55 18.56
N PRO A 330 -7.02 5.67 19.87
CA PRO A 330 -8.03 5.92 20.89
C PRO A 330 -8.93 7.08 20.49
N SER A 331 -10.25 6.86 20.48
CA SER A 331 -11.19 7.88 20.02
C SER A 331 -11.09 9.16 20.84
N GLU A 332 -10.78 9.06 22.14
CA GLU A 332 -10.59 10.25 22.99
C GLU A 332 -9.47 11.17 22.48
N LEU A 333 -8.38 10.60 21.94
CA LEU A 333 -7.27 11.37 21.39
C LEU A 333 -7.64 11.99 20.03
N VAL A 334 -8.36 11.25 19.21
CA VAL A 334 -8.85 11.72 17.89
C VAL A 334 -9.85 12.86 18.07
N ASP A 335 -10.79 12.70 19.02
CA ASP A 335 -11.84 13.67 19.32
C ASP A 335 -11.29 14.93 20.01
N ASP A 336 -10.29 14.81 20.90
CA ASP A 336 -9.62 15.98 21.48
C ASP A 336 -8.80 16.73 20.43
N PHE A 337 -8.07 16.04 19.56
CA PHE A 337 -7.37 16.68 18.44
C PHE A 337 -8.35 17.45 17.55
N ALA A 338 -9.45 16.82 17.12
CA ALA A 338 -10.45 17.46 16.29
C ALA A 338 -11.05 18.70 16.96
N ARG A 339 -11.30 18.64 18.28
CA ARG A 339 -11.77 19.78 19.06
C ARG A 339 -10.74 20.91 19.16
N VAL A 340 -9.48 20.61 19.47
CA VAL A 340 -8.40 21.60 19.62
C VAL A 340 -8.13 22.32 18.29
N HIS A 341 -8.24 21.60 17.17
CA HIS A 341 -7.99 22.12 15.83
C HIS A 341 -9.28 22.59 15.10
N ASN A 342 -10.43 22.63 15.80
CA ASN A 342 -11.73 23.03 15.26
C ASN A 342 -12.13 22.29 13.96
N LEU A 343 -11.85 20.99 13.89
CA LEU A 343 -12.19 20.15 12.75
C LEU A 343 -13.64 19.69 12.84
N ASN A 344 -14.49 20.24 11.96
CA ASN A 344 -15.87 19.79 11.74
C ASN A 344 -15.99 18.76 10.61
N ARG A 345 -14.85 18.17 10.22
CA ARG A 345 -14.72 17.12 9.21
C ARG A 345 -13.81 16.04 9.77
N PRO A 346 -13.83 14.82 9.20
CA PRO A 346 -12.75 13.87 9.45
C PRO A 346 -11.39 14.54 9.15
N ILE A 347 -10.43 14.45 10.09
CA ILE A 347 -8.97 14.43 9.84
C ILE A 347 -8.68 13.82 8.46
N SER A 348 -7.89 14.49 7.68
CA SER A 348 -7.49 14.12 6.33
C SER A 348 -5.98 13.94 6.31
N GLU A 349 -5.44 13.65 5.13
CA GLU A 349 -3.99 13.53 4.95
C GLU A 349 -3.26 14.85 5.30
N GLU A 350 -3.89 15.99 5.06
CA GLU A 350 -3.35 17.33 5.36
C GLU A 350 -3.16 17.58 6.86
N ASP A 351 -3.98 16.93 7.70
CA ASP A 351 -3.96 17.12 9.15
C ASP A 351 -2.97 16.19 9.87
N LEU A 352 -2.35 15.23 9.15
CA LEU A 352 -1.49 14.20 9.76
C LEU A 352 -0.24 14.78 10.42
N GLY A 353 0.30 15.87 9.88
CA GLY A 353 1.44 16.58 10.48
C GLY A 353 1.09 17.16 11.85
N GLU A 354 -0.03 17.88 11.92
CA GLU A 354 -0.52 18.47 13.17
C GLU A 354 -0.94 17.39 14.17
N LEU A 355 -1.63 16.34 13.72
CA LEU A 355 -2.00 15.19 14.56
C LEU A 355 -0.76 14.52 15.15
N THR A 356 0.30 14.35 14.37
CA THR A 356 1.57 13.79 14.86
C THR A 356 2.17 14.65 15.96
N SER A 357 2.28 15.95 15.74
CA SER A 357 2.80 16.88 16.74
C SER A 357 1.94 16.90 18.00
N TYR A 358 0.62 16.88 17.84
CA TYR A 358 -0.34 16.83 18.94
C TYR A 358 -0.19 15.54 19.76
N LEU A 359 -0.17 14.36 19.12
CA LEU A 359 0.00 13.09 19.81
C LEU A 359 1.33 13.06 20.59
N GLN A 360 2.41 13.53 19.97
CA GLN A 360 3.72 13.61 20.65
C GLN A 360 3.70 14.58 21.83
N ALA A 361 2.97 15.69 21.74
CA ALA A 361 2.87 16.69 22.81
C ALA A 361 1.96 16.25 23.96
N CYS A 362 0.86 15.53 23.68
CA CYS A 362 -0.06 15.02 24.71
C CYS A 362 0.54 13.88 25.53
N LEU A 363 1.55 13.21 25.00
CA LEU A 363 2.09 11.96 25.53
C LEU A 363 3.51 12.19 26.08
N THR A 364 3.65 13.23 26.91
CA THR A 364 4.93 13.68 27.51
C THR A 364 5.66 12.63 28.35
N GLN A 365 5.07 11.44 28.55
CA GLN A 365 5.72 10.27 29.15
C GLN A 365 5.79 9.13 28.11
N ALA A 366 6.98 8.55 27.93
CA ALA A 366 7.29 7.54 26.92
C ALA A 366 6.37 6.30 26.94
N GLU A 367 5.71 6.01 28.06
CA GLU A 367 4.80 4.87 28.21
C GLU A 367 3.48 5.00 27.43
N HIS A 368 3.14 6.20 26.96
CA HIS A 368 1.88 6.45 26.25
C HIS A 368 2.03 7.01 24.84
N ALA A 369 3.25 7.27 24.36
CA ALA A 369 3.49 7.93 23.07
C ALA A 369 3.10 7.07 21.85
N PHE A 370 2.46 7.72 20.88
CA PHE A 370 2.21 7.17 19.53
C PHE A 370 3.20 7.78 18.54
N PHE A 371 3.85 6.93 17.75
CA PHE A 371 4.77 7.35 16.71
C PHE A 371 4.22 6.99 15.33
N PRO A 372 4.33 7.91 14.34
CA PRO A 372 3.90 7.60 12.99
C PRO A 372 4.86 6.60 12.34
N VAL A 373 4.28 5.68 11.57
CA VAL A 373 4.97 4.76 10.66
C VAL A 373 4.27 4.80 9.31
N HIS A 374 5.04 4.71 8.24
CA HIS A 374 4.55 4.89 6.87
C HIS A 374 4.90 3.67 6.02
N ASP A 375 3.93 3.12 5.29
CA ASP A 375 4.22 2.00 4.37
C ASP A 375 4.86 2.48 3.05
N ALA A 376 5.23 1.54 2.18
CA ALA A 376 5.74 1.85 0.83
C ALA A 376 4.64 2.30 -0.17
N GLY A 377 3.41 2.48 0.30
CA GLY A 377 2.22 2.65 -0.53
C GLY A 377 1.76 1.35 -1.18
N ALA A 378 0.96 1.49 -2.23
CA ALA A 378 0.37 0.36 -2.93
C ALA A 378 0.40 0.54 -4.45
N LYS A 379 0.25 -0.55 -5.20
CA LYS A 379 0.06 -0.54 -6.65
C LYS A 379 -1.33 -1.02 -6.97
N ARG A 380 -2.05 -0.26 -7.80
CA ARG A 380 -3.30 -0.71 -8.36
C ARG A 380 -3.07 -1.37 -9.70
N LEU A 381 -3.65 -2.55 -9.86
CA LEU A 381 -3.54 -3.34 -11.07
C LEU A 381 -4.93 -3.53 -11.70
N LEU A 382 -4.98 -3.56 -13.02
CA LEU A 382 -6.18 -3.79 -13.83
C LEU A 382 -5.96 -5.00 -14.73
N LEU A 383 -6.92 -5.93 -14.71
CA LEU A 383 -7.04 -7.03 -15.65
C LEU A 383 -8.26 -6.78 -16.53
N LEU A 384 -8.02 -6.50 -17.82
CA LEU A 384 -9.08 -6.40 -18.81
C LEU A 384 -9.44 -7.81 -19.30
N LEU A 385 -10.72 -8.17 -19.24
CA LEU A 385 -11.22 -9.44 -19.72
C LEU A 385 -11.88 -9.22 -21.08
N SER A 386 -11.41 -9.89 -22.13
CA SER A 386 -11.96 -9.67 -23.48
C SER A 386 -13.44 -10.04 -23.52
N THR A 387 -14.29 -9.11 -23.92
CA THR A 387 -15.68 -9.40 -24.28
C THR A 387 -15.68 -10.27 -25.54
N ASN A 388 -15.99 -11.54 -25.36
CA ASN A 388 -16.24 -12.57 -26.38
C ASN A 388 -15.06 -13.03 -27.25
N ALA A 389 -14.41 -14.11 -26.84
CA ALA A 389 -14.35 -15.33 -27.66
C ALA A 389 -14.02 -16.52 -26.76
N THR A 390 -14.90 -17.51 -26.78
CA THR A 390 -14.57 -18.91 -26.54
C THR A 390 -13.24 -19.26 -27.20
N GLN A 391 -12.14 -19.36 -26.43
CA GLN A 391 -11.05 -20.33 -26.59
C GLN A 391 -9.86 -19.98 -25.67
N ASP A 392 -9.47 -20.99 -24.91
CA ASP A 392 -8.13 -21.28 -24.39
C ASP A 392 -7.40 -20.28 -23.49
N TYR A 393 -7.15 -20.77 -22.27
CA TYR A 393 -6.20 -20.23 -21.31
C TYR A 393 -4.78 -20.27 -21.90
N SER A 394 -4.42 -19.23 -22.63
CA SER A 394 -3.06 -18.94 -23.08
C SER A 394 -2.94 -17.46 -23.43
N MET A 395 -2.87 -16.61 -22.40
CA MET A 395 -2.53 -15.18 -22.51
C MET A 395 -1.01 -14.98 -22.71
N ALA A 396 -0.44 -15.64 -23.72
CA ALA A 396 1.00 -15.58 -24.02
C ALA A 396 1.32 -15.27 -25.50
N GLN A 397 0.33 -15.01 -26.36
CA GLN A 397 0.57 -14.86 -27.81
C GLN A 397 0.01 -13.57 -28.45
N LEU A 398 -0.34 -12.54 -27.68
CA LEU A 398 -0.84 -11.27 -28.24
C LEU A 398 0.04 -10.05 -27.94
N THR A 399 1.33 -10.25 -27.64
CA THR A 399 2.31 -9.15 -27.45
C THR A 399 3.21 -8.90 -28.66
N ALA A 400 2.95 -9.56 -29.79
CA ALA A 400 3.70 -9.34 -31.01
C ALA A 400 2.75 -9.29 -32.21
N GLU A 401 2.09 -8.15 -32.40
CA GLU A 401 1.85 -7.56 -33.72
C GLU A 401 1.17 -6.20 -33.55
N SER A 402 1.65 -5.25 -34.33
CA SER A 402 1.36 -3.83 -34.32
C SER A 402 -0.13 -3.51 -34.47
N ASP A 403 -0.71 -2.75 -33.53
CA ASP A 403 -1.72 -1.77 -33.92
C ASP A 403 -1.82 -0.60 -32.93
N SER A 404 -1.69 0.60 -33.47
CA SER A 404 -1.60 1.89 -32.76
C SER A 404 -2.94 2.40 -32.20
N THR A 405 -3.92 1.52 -31.98
CA THR A 405 -5.30 1.90 -31.61
C THR A 405 -5.89 1.12 -30.42
N ARG A 406 -5.14 0.19 -29.81
CA ARG A 406 -5.61 -0.46 -28.58
C ARG A 406 -5.23 0.40 -27.37
N SER A 407 -6.23 1.07 -26.79
CA SER A 407 -6.08 1.79 -25.51
C SER A 407 -5.47 0.84 -24.47
N THR A 408 -4.29 1.18 -23.95
CA THR A 408 -3.63 0.43 -22.88
C THR A 408 -4.51 0.39 -21.62
N ALA A 409 -4.30 -0.57 -20.71
CA ALA A 409 -5.03 -0.59 -19.44
C ALA A 409 -4.87 0.74 -18.67
N GLN A 410 -3.71 1.39 -18.83
CA GLN A 410 -3.42 2.70 -18.28
C GLN A 410 -4.30 3.80 -18.89
N GLN A 411 -4.47 3.83 -20.21
CA GLN A 411 -5.36 4.80 -20.86
C GLN A 411 -6.82 4.56 -20.46
N MET A 412 -7.27 3.31 -20.43
CA MET A 412 -8.62 2.95 -19.95
C MET A 412 -8.84 3.28 -18.48
N TRP A 413 -7.76 3.34 -17.69
CA TRP A 413 -7.80 3.76 -16.31
C TRP A 413 -7.94 5.29 -16.19
N LEU A 414 -7.16 6.06 -16.94
CA LEU A 414 -7.24 7.53 -16.94
C LEU A 414 -8.61 8.03 -17.40
N ASP A 415 -9.23 7.33 -18.36
CA ASP A 415 -10.55 7.68 -18.91
C ASP A 415 -11.73 7.15 -18.05
N SER A 416 -11.49 6.69 -16.83
CA SER A 416 -12.54 6.09 -15.97
C SER A 416 -13.51 7.14 -15.41
N ASN A 417 -14.82 6.85 -15.48
CA ASN A 417 -15.86 7.62 -14.79
C ASN A 417 -16.85 6.72 -14.01
N PRO A 418 -17.02 6.89 -12.68
CA PRO A 418 -16.31 7.83 -11.82
C PRO A 418 -14.80 7.57 -11.82
N SER A 419 -14.02 8.63 -11.59
CA SER A 419 -12.59 8.49 -11.36
C SER A 419 -12.43 7.58 -10.11
N TYR A 420 -11.73 6.47 -10.28
CA TYR A 420 -11.44 5.55 -9.18
C TYR A 420 -10.64 6.18 -8.01
N PRO A 421 -9.84 7.26 -8.19
CA PRO A 421 -9.12 7.90 -7.08
C PRO A 421 -10.04 8.51 -6.01
N GLU A 422 -11.16 9.13 -6.36
CA GLU A 422 -11.90 9.99 -5.41
C GLU A 422 -12.90 9.24 -4.52
N ARG A 423 -13.65 8.27 -5.05
CA ARG A 423 -14.78 7.67 -4.29
C ARG A 423 -14.44 6.38 -3.55
N TYR A 424 -13.45 5.63 -4.02
CA TYR A 424 -13.25 4.24 -3.58
C TYR A 424 -12.73 4.12 -2.12
N TYR A 425 -11.88 5.03 -1.65
CA TYR A 425 -11.35 4.99 -0.28
C TYR A 425 -12.16 5.79 0.75
N LEU A 426 -12.92 6.80 0.32
CA LEU A 426 -13.86 7.50 1.21
C LEU A 426 -15.01 6.60 1.68
N GLU A 427 -15.41 5.60 0.88
CA GLU A 427 -16.55 4.71 1.21
C GLU A 427 -16.16 3.38 1.89
N LEU A 428 -14.90 2.95 1.80
CA LEU A 428 -14.41 1.71 2.46
C LEU A 428 -13.81 1.95 3.86
N VAL A 429 -13.54 3.21 4.19
CA VAL A 429 -13.65 3.71 5.55
C VAL A 429 -15.14 4.00 5.75
N PRO A 430 -15.88 3.26 6.57
CA PRO A 430 -17.26 3.62 6.87
C PRO A 430 -17.26 4.95 7.63
N ILE A 431 -17.29 6.06 6.90
CA ILE A 431 -17.75 7.33 7.44
C ILE A 431 -19.27 7.25 7.36
N LYS A 432 -19.87 6.66 8.40
CA LYS A 432 -21.24 7.03 8.76
C LYS A 432 -21.11 8.27 9.65
N VAL A 433 -21.27 9.45 9.06
CA VAL A 433 -21.77 10.58 9.85
C VAL A 433 -23.28 10.35 9.88
N ASP A 434 -23.80 9.87 11.00
CA ASP A 434 -25.21 10.03 11.28
C ASP A 434 -25.39 11.55 11.53
N LEU A 435 -26.00 12.24 10.56
CA LEU A 435 -26.54 13.60 10.74
C LEU A 435 -27.89 13.53 11.45
#